data_AF-A0A846NNG0-F1
#
_entry.id   AF-A0A846NNG0-F1
#
_cell.length_a   1.000
_cell.length_b   1.000
_cell.length_c   1.000
_cell.angle_alpha   90.00
_cell.angle_beta   90.00
_cell.angle_gamma   90.00
#
_symmetry.space_group_name_H-M   'P 1'
#
loop_
_entity.id
_entity.type
_entity.pdbx_description
1 polymer ?
#
loop_
_entity_poly.entity_id
_entity_poly.type
_entity_poly.pdbx_seq_one_letter_code
_entity_poly.pdbx_strand_id
1 'polypeptide(L)'
;MSRKTLTIVAVIFVIALAILGFNSYLILDSIRIQQDVQKANEASIQNIQNRLGNIQNDIHELEKRIRYVESTSVSQGGNLSSIAHQVSIISETSSDSINKIDTLNQSTFSTIADLRDELTAQSISLADNLTQINKSLNSIFETQSSLEDIRSTVGILNSSLEGLASDVSNLEEIVRDFLNQTPANVYEASHKSVVVIRTATGQGSGFVYSSHSHNMILTNWHVVESEIDIDVEFYDGTRRKAALVGADAYSDIAVLMVSNTPSDAKPLQLGDSSKLWIGKQVVAIGNPLGLTGSLSSGYISQINRLLDLPPIIVPVIQLDITIAPGSSGGPLFDLSGNVVGITNAGTSVGLNFAVPSNIVKRVATSLIEKGYYLHPFVGFQAYELNPETIRSLNVLNIEPFQTGLLIINVIPDSPAARAGLRGGVVTQTPDGSPAYLARDIILAVDDHPTLTFEDWSAYIEEQVSPDQPITLTLWRSGEIVSIVVTPTFRQLYQE
;
A
#
# COMPACT_ATOMS: atom_id res chain seq x y z
N MET A 1 -13.51 -23.48 19.85
CA MET A 1 -13.48 -24.22 18.56
C MET A 1 -14.69 -23.83 17.74
N SER A 2 -14.53 -23.49 16.46
CA SER A 2 -15.68 -23.21 15.59
C SER A 2 -16.52 -24.49 15.42
N ARG A 3 -17.83 -24.36 15.13
CA ARG A 3 -18.71 -25.51 14.82
C ARG A 3 -18.07 -26.44 13.77
N LYS A 4 -17.40 -25.88 12.76
CA LYS A 4 -16.67 -26.64 11.73
C LYS A 4 -15.50 -27.44 12.30
N THR A 5 -14.73 -26.86 13.21
CA THR A 5 -13.61 -27.55 13.87
C THR A 5 -14.12 -28.73 14.72
N LEU A 6 -15.27 -28.56 15.39
CA LEU A 6 -15.89 -29.63 16.18
C LEU A 6 -16.40 -30.77 15.29
N THR A 7 -17.00 -30.45 14.13
CA THR A 7 -17.43 -31.45 13.15
C THR A 7 -16.25 -32.24 12.58
N ILE A 8 -15.13 -31.57 12.25
CA ILE A 8 -13.92 -32.24 11.75
C ILE A 8 -13.36 -33.21 12.80
N VAL A 9 -13.24 -32.76 14.05
CA VAL A 9 -12.77 -33.63 15.15
C VAL A 9 -13.71 -34.81 15.38
N ALA A 10 -15.03 -34.60 15.31
CA ALA A 10 -16.00 -35.68 15.44
C ALA A 10 -15.89 -36.70 14.28
N VAL A 11 -15.70 -36.25 13.04
CA VAL A 11 -15.51 -37.13 11.88
C VAL A 11 -14.22 -37.93 12.01
N ILE A 12 -13.11 -37.28 12.40
CA ILE A 12 -11.82 -37.97 12.65
C ILE A 12 -11.99 -39.03 13.74
N PHE A 13 -12.71 -38.71 14.82
CA PHE A 13 -12.95 -39.64 15.92
C PHE A 13 -13.80 -40.85 15.51
N VAL A 14 -14.84 -40.63 14.70
CA VAL A 14 -15.67 -41.72 14.15
C VAL A 14 -14.86 -42.63 13.21
N ILE A 15 -14.02 -42.05 12.35
CA ILE A 15 -13.13 -42.81 11.46
C ILE A 15 -12.12 -43.61 12.29
N ALA A 16 -11.52 -43.02 13.32
CA ALA A 16 -10.58 -43.71 14.21
C ALA A 16 -11.22 -44.90 14.94
N LEU A 17 -12.46 -44.74 15.43
CA LEU A 17 -13.22 -45.82 16.06
C LEU A 17 -13.58 -46.93 15.08
N ALA A 18 -13.94 -46.59 13.83
CA ALA A 18 -14.21 -47.58 12.79
C ALA A 18 -12.96 -48.41 12.45
N ILE A 19 -11.79 -47.77 12.35
CA ILE A 19 -10.51 -48.43 12.11
C ILE A 19 -10.16 -49.37 13.29
N LEU A 20 -10.32 -48.92 14.53
CA LEU A 20 -10.09 -49.74 15.72
C LEU A 20 -11.03 -50.95 15.80
N GLY A 21 -12.31 -50.76 15.47
CA GLY A 21 -13.30 -51.82 15.42
C GLY A 21 -12.98 -52.87 14.36
N PHE A 22 -12.58 -52.43 13.16
CA PHE A 22 -12.19 -53.31 12.07
C PHE A 22 -10.91 -54.12 12.39
N ASN A 23 -9.89 -53.48 12.95
CA ASN A 23 -8.68 -54.17 13.41
C ASN A 23 -8.98 -55.21 14.49
N SER A 24 -9.85 -54.87 15.45
CA SER A 24 -10.24 -55.80 16.52
C SER A 24 -10.99 -57.02 15.96
N TYR A 25 -11.85 -56.81 14.96
CA TYR A 25 -12.55 -57.89 14.27
C TYR A 25 -11.58 -58.82 13.54
N LEU A 26 -10.64 -58.28 12.75
CA LEU A 26 -9.65 -59.09 12.04
C LEU A 26 -8.77 -59.92 12.98
N ILE A 27 -8.36 -59.34 14.13
CA ILE A 27 -7.58 -60.07 15.14
C ILE A 27 -8.41 -61.22 15.72
N LEU A 28 -9.66 -60.97 16.13
CA LEU A 28 -10.52 -62.00 16.69
C LEU A 28 -10.84 -63.12 15.69
N ASP A 29 -11.06 -62.77 14.44
CA ASP A 29 -11.34 -63.74 13.37
C ASP A 29 -10.10 -64.61 13.08
N SER A 30 -8.92 -64.01 13.04
CA SER A 30 -7.65 -64.76 12.88
C SER A 30 -7.38 -65.74 14.02
N ILE A 31 -7.66 -65.33 15.27
CA ILE A 31 -7.51 -66.20 16.46
C ILE A 31 -8.47 -67.38 16.37
N ARG A 32 -9.73 -67.12 15.97
CA ARG A 32 -10.74 -68.17 15.83
C ARG A 32 -10.34 -69.20 14.77
N ILE A 33 -9.88 -68.74 13.61
CA ILE A 33 -9.40 -69.62 12.53
C ILE A 33 -8.22 -70.47 13.02
N GLN A 34 -7.25 -69.87 13.71
CA GLN A 34 -6.12 -70.64 14.27
C GLN A 34 -6.55 -71.71 15.29
N GLN A 35 -7.53 -71.40 16.14
CA GLN A 35 -8.07 -72.36 17.10
C GLN A 35 -8.82 -73.51 16.43
N ASP A 36 -9.57 -73.24 15.36
CA ASP A 36 -10.32 -74.26 14.64
C ASP A 36 -9.38 -75.22 13.88
N VAL A 37 -8.32 -74.67 13.24
CA VAL A 37 -7.26 -75.48 12.59
C VAL A 37 -6.50 -76.33 13.62
N GLN A 38 -6.16 -75.75 14.78
CA GLN A 38 -5.46 -76.49 15.84
C GLN A 38 -6.29 -77.68 16.36
N LYS A 39 -7.60 -77.48 16.59
CA LYS A 39 -8.50 -78.56 17.02
C LYS A 39 -8.64 -79.66 15.98
N ALA A 40 -8.74 -79.31 14.70
CA ALA A 40 -8.79 -80.30 13.61
C ALA A 40 -7.51 -81.14 13.53
N ASN A 41 -6.35 -80.51 13.74
CA ASN A 41 -5.06 -81.20 13.79
C ASN A 41 -4.94 -82.15 15.00
N GLU A 42 -5.33 -81.70 16.19
CA GLU A 42 -5.33 -82.54 17.40
C GLU A 42 -6.22 -83.78 17.24
N ALA A 43 -7.41 -83.63 16.67
CA ALA A 43 -8.32 -84.74 16.40
C ALA A 43 -7.73 -85.78 15.41
N SER A 44 -7.05 -85.29 14.37
CA SER A 44 -6.41 -86.15 13.36
C SER A 44 -5.21 -86.91 13.92
N ILE A 45 -4.37 -86.23 14.72
CA ILE A 45 -3.24 -86.83 15.44
C ILE A 45 -3.72 -87.92 16.39
N GLN A 46 -4.79 -87.66 17.14
CA GLN A 46 -5.35 -88.64 18.07
C GLN A 46 -5.86 -89.90 17.35
N ASN A 47 -6.48 -89.74 16.18
CA ASN A 47 -6.95 -90.87 15.36
C ASN A 47 -5.76 -91.73 14.88
N ILE A 48 -4.69 -91.10 14.37
CA ILE A 48 -3.46 -91.79 13.96
C ILE A 48 -2.85 -92.55 15.14
N GLN A 49 -2.75 -91.92 16.32
CA GLN A 49 -2.22 -92.55 17.53
C GLN A 49 -3.04 -93.78 17.95
N ASN A 50 -4.37 -93.70 17.90
CA ASN A 50 -5.24 -94.84 18.21
C ASN A 50 -5.02 -96.01 17.22
N ARG A 51 -4.90 -95.71 15.92
CA ARG A 51 -4.64 -96.73 14.88
C ARG A 51 -3.27 -97.37 15.04
N LEU A 52 -2.24 -96.58 15.37
CA LEU A 52 -0.92 -97.08 15.73
C LEU A 52 -0.95 -98.01 16.94
N GLY A 53 -1.70 -97.65 17.98
CA GLY A 53 -1.88 -98.49 19.17
C GLY A 53 -2.49 -99.86 18.85
N ASN A 54 -3.47 -99.90 17.93
CA ASN A 54 -4.05 -101.17 17.47
C ASN A 54 -3.03 -102.04 16.73
N ILE A 55 -2.24 -101.45 15.82
CA ILE A 55 -1.18 -102.17 15.09
C ILE A 55 -0.11 -102.68 16.07
N GLN A 56 0.26 -101.89 17.07
CA GLN A 56 1.22 -102.31 18.11
C GLN A 56 0.71 -103.52 18.90
N ASN A 57 -0.58 -103.57 19.22
CA ASN A 57 -1.19 -104.72 19.88
C ASN A 57 -1.17 -105.97 19.00
N ASP A 58 -1.48 -105.82 17.70
CA ASP A 58 -1.43 -106.93 16.74
C ASP A 58 0.00 -107.47 16.60
N ILE A 59 1.01 -106.59 16.53
CA ILE A 59 2.43 -106.97 16.53
C ILE A 59 2.80 -107.74 17.80
N HIS A 60 2.36 -107.27 18.97
CA HIS A 60 2.66 -107.94 20.24
C HIS A 60 2.03 -109.35 20.31
N GLU A 61 0.84 -109.52 19.76
CA GLU A 61 0.16 -110.81 19.67
C GLU A 61 0.85 -111.75 18.67
N LEU A 62 1.27 -111.23 17.53
CA LEU A 62 2.13 -111.95 16.56
C LEU A 62 3.42 -112.45 17.22
N GLU A 63 4.13 -111.59 17.97
CA GLU A 63 5.36 -111.98 18.69
C GLU A 63 5.14 -113.12 19.69
N LYS A 64 4.02 -113.09 20.45
CA LYS A 64 3.68 -114.19 21.37
C LYS A 64 3.49 -115.51 20.63
N ARG A 65 2.78 -115.48 19.51
CA ARG A 65 2.47 -116.67 18.70
C ARG A 65 3.69 -117.23 17.99
N ILE A 66 4.55 -116.35 17.45
CA ILE A 66 5.83 -116.72 16.87
C ILE A 66 6.69 -117.44 17.92
N ARG A 67 6.83 -116.86 19.12
CA ARG A 67 7.56 -117.49 20.25
C ARG A 67 6.97 -118.86 20.64
N TYR A 68 5.65 -119.00 20.65
CA TYR A 68 5.00 -120.29 20.91
C TYR A 68 5.32 -121.32 19.83
N VAL A 69 5.26 -120.93 18.55
CA VAL A 69 5.63 -121.80 17.43
C VAL A 69 7.09 -122.23 17.56
N GLU A 70 8.01 -121.30 17.83
CA GLU A 70 9.45 -121.55 18.03
C GLU A 70 9.71 -122.51 19.20
N SER A 71 9.11 -122.26 20.38
CA SER A 71 9.33 -123.12 21.55
C SER A 71 8.81 -124.55 21.36
N THR A 72 7.67 -124.68 20.68
CA THR A 72 6.97 -125.97 20.49
C THR A 72 7.58 -126.80 19.37
N SER A 73 8.22 -126.15 18.39
CA SER A 73 8.96 -126.83 17.32
C SER A 73 10.35 -127.32 17.77
N VAL A 74 10.93 -126.72 18.81
CA VAL A 74 12.24 -127.12 19.39
C VAL A 74 12.12 -128.31 20.37
N SER A 75 11.03 -128.42 21.14
CA SER A 75 10.77 -129.62 21.95
C SER A 75 10.26 -130.76 21.06
N GLN A 76 10.95 -131.90 21.00
CA GLN A 76 10.63 -133.06 20.15
C GLN A 76 9.31 -133.81 20.49
N GLY A 77 8.21 -133.09 20.73
CA GLY A 77 6.87 -133.62 20.99
C GLY A 77 5.71 -132.71 20.56
N GLY A 78 5.96 -131.65 19.79
CA GLY A 78 4.95 -130.70 19.35
C GLY A 78 4.01 -131.25 18.26
N ASN A 79 2.69 -131.09 18.43
CA ASN A 79 1.68 -131.48 17.45
C ASN A 79 1.75 -130.57 16.20
N LEU A 80 2.18 -131.12 15.06
CA LEU A 80 2.28 -130.43 13.76
C LEU A 80 0.99 -129.72 13.34
N SER A 81 -0.19 -130.22 13.71
CA SER A 81 -1.45 -129.54 13.38
C SER A 81 -1.64 -128.26 14.20
N SER A 82 -1.18 -128.23 15.46
CA SER A 82 -1.21 -127.04 16.31
C SER A 82 -0.24 -125.98 15.82
N ILE A 83 0.94 -126.38 15.31
CA ILE A 83 1.92 -125.45 14.74
C ILE A 83 1.39 -124.86 13.44
N ALA A 84 0.87 -125.70 12.52
CA ALA A 84 0.29 -125.24 11.26
C ALA A 84 -0.88 -124.26 11.49
N HIS A 85 -1.72 -124.52 12.50
CA HIS A 85 -2.81 -123.63 12.88
C HIS A 85 -2.31 -122.27 13.40
N GLN A 86 -1.26 -122.24 14.23
CA GLN A 86 -0.66 -120.99 14.71
C GLN A 86 0.03 -120.20 13.58
N VAL A 87 0.71 -120.88 12.65
CA VAL A 87 1.32 -120.25 11.47
C VAL A 87 0.25 -119.65 10.55
N SER A 88 -0.89 -120.32 10.38
CA SER A 88 -2.04 -119.76 9.65
C SER A 88 -2.56 -118.48 10.30
N ILE A 89 -2.74 -118.46 11.62
CA ILE A 89 -3.18 -117.27 12.35
C ILE A 89 -2.13 -116.15 12.25
N ILE A 90 -0.84 -116.47 12.35
CA ILE A 90 0.25 -115.50 12.16
C ILE A 90 0.18 -114.89 10.77
N SER A 91 0.00 -115.70 9.73
CA SER A 91 -0.11 -115.22 8.34
C SER A 91 -1.32 -114.31 8.16
N GLU A 92 -2.48 -114.70 8.71
CA GLU A 92 -3.72 -113.93 8.61
C GLU A 92 -3.61 -112.60 9.38
N THR A 93 -3.10 -112.63 10.61
CA THR A 93 -2.91 -111.45 11.46
C THR A 93 -1.84 -110.51 10.90
N SER A 94 -0.77 -111.05 10.30
CA SER A 94 0.26 -110.26 9.61
C SER A 94 -0.31 -109.57 8.36
N SER A 95 -1.09 -110.28 7.55
CA SER A 95 -1.76 -109.71 6.38
C SER A 95 -2.72 -108.59 6.77
N ASP A 96 -3.52 -108.79 7.82
CA ASP A 96 -4.42 -107.76 8.38
C ASP A 96 -3.65 -106.54 8.91
N SER A 97 -2.53 -106.77 9.60
CA SER A 97 -1.65 -105.69 10.09
C SER A 97 -1.04 -104.87 8.96
N ILE A 98 -0.59 -105.53 7.89
CA ILE A 98 -0.06 -104.86 6.68
C ILE A 98 -1.14 -103.99 6.04
N ASN A 99 -2.36 -104.52 5.87
CA ASN A 99 -3.48 -103.75 5.33
C ASN A 99 -3.84 -102.53 6.21
N LYS A 100 -3.80 -102.69 7.55
CA LYS A 100 -4.01 -101.59 8.49
C LYS A 100 -2.93 -100.51 8.37
N ILE A 101 -1.66 -100.91 8.20
CA ILE A 101 -0.52 -100.01 7.97
C ILE A 101 -0.68 -99.27 6.64
N ASP A 102 -1.02 -99.96 5.56
CA ASP A 102 -1.22 -99.34 4.24
C ASP A 102 -2.36 -98.33 4.26
N THR A 103 -3.48 -98.69 4.89
CA THR A 103 -4.61 -97.77 5.08
C THR A 103 -4.23 -96.58 5.96
N LEU A 104 -3.36 -96.77 6.95
CA LEU A 104 -2.88 -95.68 7.81
C LEU A 104 -1.95 -94.74 7.03
N ASN A 105 -1.02 -95.30 6.24
CA ASN A 105 -0.12 -94.54 5.38
C ASN A 105 -0.90 -93.71 4.37
N GLN A 106 -1.85 -94.31 3.64
CA GLN A 106 -2.68 -93.59 2.67
C GLN A 106 -3.47 -92.45 3.31
N SER A 107 -4.11 -92.71 4.47
CA SER A 107 -4.84 -91.70 5.23
C SER A 107 -3.93 -90.56 5.69
N THR A 108 -2.71 -90.88 6.16
CA THR A 108 -1.75 -89.88 6.66
C THR A 108 -1.23 -89.00 5.51
N PHE A 109 -0.90 -89.60 4.36
CA PHE A 109 -0.49 -88.85 3.17
C PHE A 109 -1.59 -87.92 2.67
N SER A 110 -2.85 -88.37 2.67
CA SER A 110 -4.00 -87.52 2.34
C SER A 110 -4.11 -86.33 3.28
N THR A 111 -4.07 -86.55 4.59
CA THR A 111 -4.15 -85.46 5.59
C THR A 111 -2.99 -84.46 5.44
N ILE A 112 -1.77 -84.94 5.16
CA ILE A 112 -0.62 -84.06 4.92
C ILE A 112 -0.81 -83.23 3.65
N ALA A 113 -1.36 -83.82 2.58
CA ALA A 113 -1.65 -83.10 1.35
C ALA A 113 -2.71 -82.01 1.56
N ASP A 114 -3.80 -82.33 2.26
CA ASP A 114 -4.87 -81.37 2.58
C ASP A 114 -4.34 -80.20 3.40
N LEU A 115 -3.55 -80.48 4.44
CA LEU A 115 -2.92 -79.45 5.28
C LEU A 115 -1.95 -78.56 4.50
N ARG A 116 -1.17 -79.15 3.59
CA ARG A 116 -0.26 -78.39 2.72
C ARG A 116 -1.05 -77.45 1.81
N ASP A 117 -2.14 -77.94 1.22
CA ASP A 117 -2.95 -77.16 0.29
C ASP A 117 -3.68 -76.03 1.03
N GLU A 118 -4.19 -76.29 2.23
CA GLU A 118 -4.76 -75.26 3.12
C GLU A 118 -3.72 -74.21 3.51
N LEU A 119 -2.53 -74.62 3.96
CA LEU A 119 -1.45 -73.69 4.30
C LEU A 119 -1.02 -72.84 3.10
N THR A 120 -1.00 -73.45 1.91
CA THR A 120 -0.70 -72.74 0.66
C THR A 120 -1.78 -71.70 0.36
N ALA A 121 -3.06 -72.05 0.48
CA ALA A 121 -4.17 -71.12 0.29
C ALA A 121 -4.13 -69.94 1.29
N GLN A 122 -3.85 -70.23 2.57
CA GLN A 122 -3.67 -69.21 3.60
C GLN A 122 -2.48 -68.29 3.29
N SER A 123 -1.36 -68.84 2.80
CA SER A 123 -0.17 -68.04 2.44
C SER A 123 -0.44 -67.08 1.27
N ILE A 124 -1.21 -67.52 0.27
CA ILE A 124 -1.63 -66.69 -0.86
C ILE A 124 -2.57 -65.58 -0.38
N SER A 125 -3.58 -65.94 0.42
CA SER A 125 -4.51 -64.95 0.99
C SER A 125 -3.79 -63.90 1.84
N LEU A 126 -2.80 -64.30 2.64
CA LEU A 126 -1.98 -63.38 3.41
C LEU A 126 -1.15 -62.44 2.51
N ALA A 127 -0.55 -62.96 1.43
CA ALA A 127 0.19 -62.16 0.46
C ALA A 127 -0.72 -61.13 -0.26
N ASP A 128 -1.94 -61.52 -0.61
CA ASP A 128 -2.93 -60.63 -1.20
C ASP A 128 -3.34 -59.52 -0.22
N ASN A 129 -3.59 -59.87 1.04
CA ASN A 129 -3.91 -58.91 2.10
C ASN A 129 -2.77 -57.91 2.31
N LEU A 130 -1.51 -58.38 2.38
CA LEU A 130 -0.33 -57.51 2.49
C LEU A 130 -0.22 -56.55 1.29
N THR A 131 -0.55 -57.02 0.09
CA THR A 131 -0.56 -56.20 -1.12
C THR A 131 -1.63 -55.11 -1.05
N GLN A 132 -2.83 -55.44 -0.58
CA GLN A 132 -3.92 -54.48 -0.38
C GLN A 132 -3.60 -53.44 0.71
N ILE A 133 -2.99 -53.88 1.81
CA ILE A 133 -2.51 -52.99 2.88
C ILE A 133 -1.48 -52.00 2.31
N ASN A 134 -0.51 -52.48 1.53
CA ASN A 134 0.51 -51.62 0.93
C ASN A 134 -0.09 -50.57 -0.02
N LYS A 135 -1.08 -50.95 -0.84
CA LYS A 135 -1.83 -50.00 -1.68
C LYS A 135 -2.53 -48.94 -0.83
N SER A 136 -3.19 -49.34 0.24
CA SER A 136 -3.90 -48.43 1.15
C SER A 136 -2.95 -47.46 1.85
N LEU A 137 -1.76 -47.93 2.26
CA LEU A 137 -0.72 -47.09 2.84
C LEU A 137 -0.23 -46.02 1.86
N ASN A 138 -0.01 -46.37 0.59
CA ASN A 138 0.39 -45.39 -0.44
C ASN A 138 -0.68 -44.31 -0.64
N SER A 139 -1.96 -44.68 -0.72
CA SER A 139 -3.05 -43.69 -0.81
C SER A 139 -3.13 -42.78 0.42
N ILE A 140 -2.80 -43.29 1.62
CA ILE A 140 -2.70 -42.47 2.84
C ILE A 140 -1.56 -41.46 2.71
N PHE A 141 -0.39 -41.84 2.22
CA PHE A 141 0.74 -40.92 2.01
C PHE A 141 0.42 -39.84 0.98
N GLU A 142 -0.23 -40.17 -0.13
CA GLU A 142 -0.68 -39.18 -1.13
C GLU A 142 -1.69 -38.18 -0.54
N THR A 143 -2.61 -38.68 0.29
CA THR A 143 -3.58 -37.84 0.99
C THR A 143 -2.89 -36.92 2.01
N GLN A 144 -1.87 -37.40 2.71
CA GLN A 144 -1.06 -36.58 3.62
C GLN A 144 -0.34 -35.46 2.88
N SER A 145 0.28 -35.75 1.74
CA SER A 145 0.91 -34.73 0.90
C SER A 145 -0.08 -33.65 0.46
N SER A 146 -1.26 -34.07 -0.02
CA SER A 146 -2.32 -33.12 -0.43
C SER A 146 -2.80 -32.23 0.74
N LEU A 147 -2.83 -32.77 1.98
CA LEU A 147 -3.17 -32.00 3.17
C LEU A 147 -2.11 -30.95 3.52
N GLU A 148 -0.83 -31.21 3.25
CA GLU A 148 0.24 -30.22 3.45
C GLU A 148 0.13 -29.06 2.45
N ASP A 149 -0.16 -29.35 1.18
CA ASP A 149 -0.39 -28.32 0.15
C ASP A 149 -1.61 -27.44 0.48
N ILE A 150 -2.69 -28.05 0.97
CA ILE A 150 -3.88 -27.32 1.42
C ILE A 150 -3.52 -26.43 2.61
N ARG A 151 -2.76 -26.92 3.59
CA ARG A 151 -2.32 -26.10 4.74
C ARG A 151 -1.46 -24.92 4.32
N SER A 152 -0.55 -25.12 3.38
CA SER A 152 0.27 -24.05 2.81
C SER A 152 -0.61 -22.99 2.14
N THR A 153 -1.55 -23.43 1.29
CA THR A 153 -2.50 -22.55 0.60
C THR A 153 -3.37 -21.76 1.60
N VAL A 154 -3.86 -22.40 2.66
CA VAL A 154 -4.62 -21.73 3.73
C VAL A 154 -3.75 -20.69 4.45
N GLY A 155 -2.47 -20.97 4.67
CA GLY A 155 -1.51 -20.00 5.24
C GLY A 155 -1.35 -18.76 4.36
N ILE A 156 -1.16 -18.96 3.05
CA ILE A 156 -1.07 -17.86 2.07
C ILE A 156 -2.36 -17.03 2.08
N LEU A 157 -3.52 -17.68 1.97
CA LEU A 157 -4.82 -17.00 2.00
C LEU A 157 -5.03 -16.20 3.28
N ASN A 158 -4.59 -16.71 4.43
CA ASN A 158 -4.68 -15.99 5.70
C ASN A 158 -3.82 -14.73 5.70
N SER A 159 -2.58 -14.81 5.20
CA SER A 159 -1.70 -13.63 5.08
C SER A 159 -2.26 -12.57 4.12
N SER A 160 -2.85 -12.99 2.99
CA SER A 160 -3.51 -12.06 2.06
C SER A 160 -4.74 -11.41 2.68
N LEU A 161 -5.50 -12.15 3.48
CA LEU A 161 -6.66 -11.62 4.19
C LEU A 161 -6.26 -10.57 5.25
N GLU A 162 -5.18 -10.83 5.98
CA GLU A 162 -4.60 -9.87 6.93
C GLU A 162 -4.13 -8.59 6.23
N GLY A 163 -3.45 -8.71 5.08
CA GLY A 163 -3.05 -7.57 4.25
C GLY A 163 -4.26 -6.75 3.78
N LEU A 164 -5.28 -7.41 3.25
CA LEU A 164 -6.50 -6.74 2.81
C LEU A 164 -7.24 -6.04 3.96
N ALA A 165 -7.29 -6.65 5.15
CA ALA A 165 -7.89 -6.02 6.33
C ALA A 165 -7.15 -4.73 6.75
N SER A 166 -5.82 -4.73 6.65
CA SER A 166 -5.00 -3.54 6.89
C SER A 166 -5.30 -2.44 5.86
N ASP A 167 -5.37 -2.80 4.57
CA ASP A 167 -5.67 -1.84 3.51
C ASP A 167 -7.05 -1.20 3.67
N VAL A 168 -8.06 -2.01 4.03
CA VAL A 168 -9.42 -1.52 4.32
C VAL A 168 -9.39 -0.53 5.50
N SER A 169 -8.65 -0.83 6.56
CA SER A 169 -8.54 0.05 7.73
C SER A 169 -7.90 1.40 7.37
N ASN A 170 -6.84 1.39 6.55
CA ASN A 170 -6.20 2.61 6.06
C ASN A 170 -7.14 3.43 5.16
N LEU A 171 -7.93 2.76 4.31
CA LEU A 171 -8.92 3.43 3.47
C LEU A 171 -10.05 4.07 4.30
N GLU A 172 -10.50 3.42 5.37
CA GLU A 172 -11.50 3.99 6.28
C GLU A 172 -11.02 5.31 6.90
N GLU A 173 -9.74 5.38 7.30
CA GLU A 173 -9.14 6.61 7.84
C GLU A 173 -9.08 7.72 6.78
N ILE A 174 -8.59 7.42 5.57
CA ILE A 174 -8.52 8.38 4.46
C ILE A 174 -9.92 8.91 4.10
N VAL A 175 -10.92 8.02 4.01
CA VAL A 175 -12.30 8.40 3.70
C VAL A 175 -12.87 9.29 4.80
N ARG A 176 -12.63 8.96 6.07
CA ARG A 176 -13.07 9.78 7.20
C ARG A 176 -12.45 11.17 7.15
N ASP A 177 -11.17 11.29 6.87
CA ASP A 177 -10.48 12.57 6.77
C ASP A 177 -11.00 13.39 5.59
N PHE A 178 -11.22 12.76 4.43
CA PHE A 178 -11.79 13.40 3.25
C PHE A 178 -13.22 13.92 3.52
N LEU A 179 -14.05 13.14 4.22
CA LEU A 179 -15.41 13.57 4.60
C LEU A 179 -15.41 14.76 5.57
N ASN A 180 -14.31 14.98 6.30
CA ASN A 180 -14.15 16.12 7.19
C ASN A 180 -13.56 17.36 6.49
N GLN A 181 -13.07 17.24 5.26
CA GLN A 181 -12.52 18.35 4.47
C GLN A 181 -13.65 19.11 3.76
N THR A 182 -14.45 19.85 4.53
CA THR A 182 -15.55 20.66 3.99
C THR A 182 -15.34 22.14 4.25
N PRO A 183 -15.87 23.05 3.40
CA PRO A 183 -15.85 24.48 3.66
C PRO A 183 -16.45 24.87 5.02
N ALA A 184 -17.49 24.15 5.46
CA ALA A 184 -18.11 24.38 6.77
C ALA A 184 -17.15 24.07 7.93
N ASN A 185 -16.38 23.00 7.85
CA ASN A 185 -15.42 22.66 8.90
C ASN A 185 -14.25 23.65 8.95
N VAL A 186 -13.76 24.09 7.79
CA VAL A 186 -12.75 25.17 7.69
C VAL A 186 -13.27 26.45 8.34
N TYR A 187 -14.53 26.80 8.07
CA TYR A 187 -15.19 27.95 8.66
C TYR A 187 -15.29 27.88 10.18
N GLU A 188 -15.89 26.81 10.71
CA GLU A 188 -16.07 26.63 12.16
C GLU A 188 -14.74 26.67 12.91
N ALA A 189 -13.68 26.11 12.32
CA ALA A 189 -12.35 26.12 12.91
C ALA A 189 -11.65 27.49 12.90
N SER A 190 -11.98 28.38 11.93
CA SER A 190 -11.11 29.52 11.59
C SER A 190 -11.77 30.89 11.67
N HIS A 191 -13.11 31.00 11.57
CA HIS A 191 -13.79 32.29 11.42
C HIS A 191 -13.53 33.26 12.59
N LYS A 192 -13.36 32.76 13.81
CA LYS A 192 -13.05 33.57 15.00
C LYS A 192 -11.70 34.28 14.93
N SER A 193 -10.80 33.80 14.07
CA SER A 193 -9.46 34.36 13.87
C SER A 193 -9.40 35.35 12.71
N VAL A 194 -10.50 35.53 11.98
CA VAL A 194 -10.66 36.54 10.94
C VAL A 194 -11.19 37.82 11.57
N VAL A 195 -10.58 38.95 11.24
CA VAL A 195 -10.85 40.25 11.85
C VAL A 195 -11.26 41.27 10.81
N VAL A 196 -12.04 42.27 11.21
CA VAL A 196 -12.33 43.45 10.40
C VAL A 196 -11.23 44.48 10.66
N ILE A 197 -10.60 44.98 9.60
CA ILE A 197 -9.70 46.13 9.68
C ILE A 197 -10.53 47.38 9.39
N ARG A 198 -10.49 48.36 10.28
CA ARG A 198 -11.17 49.64 10.11
C ARG A 198 -10.15 50.77 10.09
N THR A 199 -10.31 51.66 9.12
CA THR A 199 -9.49 52.84 8.95
C THR A 199 -10.39 54.08 8.85
N ALA A 200 -9.82 55.28 8.71
CA ALA A 200 -10.63 56.49 8.61
C ALA A 200 -11.45 56.54 7.30
N THR A 201 -10.91 55.95 6.23
CA THR A 201 -11.49 56.03 4.89
C THR A 201 -12.18 54.75 4.42
N GLY A 202 -11.98 53.63 5.13
CA GLY A 202 -12.49 52.35 4.66
C GLY A 202 -12.46 51.21 5.67
N GLN A 203 -12.65 50.02 5.13
CA GLN A 203 -12.55 48.77 5.89
C GLN A 203 -12.12 47.62 4.99
N GLY A 204 -11.45 46.66 5.61
CA GLY A 204 -11.04 45.41 4.99
C GLY A 204 -11.11 44.26 5.98
N SER A 205 -10.44 43.18 5.63
CA SER A 205 -10.31 41.98 6.44
C SER A 205 -8.85 41.72 6.78
N GLY A 206 -8.63 40.93 7.81
CA GLY A 206 -7.31 40.42 8.17
C GLY A 206 -7.48 39.15 8.96
N PHE A 207 -6.38 38.58 9.42
CA PHE A 207 -6.44 37.42 10.30
C PHE A 207 -5.28 37.35 11.28
N VAL A 208 -5.53 36.72 12.42
CA VAL A 208 -4.54 36.48 13.45
C VAL A 208 -3.45 35.56 12.91
N TYR A 209 -2.20 36.02 13.00
CA TYR A 209 -1.02 35.33 12.52
C TYR A 209 -0.01 35.15 13.66
N SER A 210 0.63 33.99 13.72
CA SER A 210 1.62 33.69 14.77
C SER A 210 3.02 33.92 14.24
N SER A 211 3.69 34.92 14.79
CA SER A 211 5.15 35.05 14.73
C SER A 211 5.70 35.35 16.12
N HIS A 212 6.39 34.35 16.67
CA HIS A 212 7.41 34.41 17.72
C HIS A 212 7.14 35.07 19.08
N SER A 213 6.04 35.78 19.32
CA SER A 213 5.57 36.25 20.66
C SER A 213 4.49 37.34 20.62
N HIS A 214 4.14 37.88 19.44
CA HIS A 214 3.25 39.03 19.33
C HIS A 214 1.92 38.68 18.66
N ASN A 215 0.87 39.42 19.01
CA ASN A 215 -0.45 39.32 18.41
C ASN A 215 -0.45 40.07 17.08
N MET A 216 0.02 39.38 16.03
CA MET A 216 0.16 39.93 14.70
C MET A 216 -1.10 39.67 13.88
N ILE A 217 -1.42 40.61 12.98
CA ILE A 217 -2.52 40.50 12.03
C ILE A 217 -1.93 40.69 10.63
N LEU A 218 -2.22 39.76 9.72
CA LEU A 218 -1.93 39.93 8.31
C LEU A 218 -3.14 40.52 7.59
N THR A 219 -2.88 41.44 6.67
CA THR A 219 -3.88 42.07 5.78
C THR A 219 -3.19 42.55 4.50
N ASN A 220 -3.94 43.19 3.60
CA ASN A 220 -3.37 43.82 2.42
C ASN A 220 -2.81 45.21 2.72
N TRP A 221 -1.82 45.65 1.95
CA TRP A 221 -1.26 47.00 2.07
C TRP A 221 -2.30 48.07 1.73
N HIS A 222 -3.05 47.91 0.63
CA HIS A 222 -4.06 48.90 0.21
C HIS A 222 -5.20 49.09 1.22
N VAL A 223 -5.38 48.15 2.17
CA VAL A 223 -6.37 48.29 3.25
C VAL A 223 -5.92 49.29 4.31
N VAL A 224 -4.60 49.50 4.44
CA VAL A 224 -3.98 50.32 5.49
C VAL A 224 -3.09 51.43 4.93
N GLU A 225 -3.05 51.61 3.60
CA GLU A 225 -2.25 52.63 2.92
C GLU A 225 -2.64 54.03 3.39
N SER A 226 -1.67 54.90 3.67
CA SER A 226 -1.90 56.28 4.14
C SER A 226 -2.73 56.44 5.45
N GLU A 227 -2.95 55.37 6.21
CA GLU A 227 -3.79 55.40 7.41
C GLU A 227 -3.00 55.50 8.72
N ILE A 228 -3.39 56.45 9.57
CA ILE A 228 -2.72 56.78 10.84
C ILE A 228 -3.42 56.17 12.07
N ASP A 229 -4.72 55.90 11.99
CA ASP A 229 -5.52 55.29 13.05
C ASP A 229 -6.18 54.02 12.49
N ILE A 230 -5.61 52.86 12.84
CA ILE A 230 -6.09 51.55 12.42
C ILE A 230 -6.69 50.82 13.63
N ASP A 231 -7.95 50.41 13.51
CA ASP A 231 -8.64 49.58 14.49
C ASP A 231 -8.87 48.17 13.94
N VAL A 232 -8.60 47.17 14.77
CA VAL A 232 -8.91 45.76 14.51
C VAL A 232 -10.12 45.36 15.33
N GLU A 233 -11.20 44.96 14.67
CA GLU A 233 -12.43 44.46 15.28
C GLU A 233 -12.48 42.94 15.17
N PHE A 234 -12.64 42.26 16.32
CA PHE A 234 -12.69 40.80 16.41
C PHE A 234 -14.12 40.27 16.30
N TYR A 235 -14.25 38.95 16.16
CA TYR A 235 -15.54 38.25 16.06
C TYR A 235 -16.50 38.50 17.24
N ASP A 236 -15.97 38.86 18.42
CA ASP A 236 -16.75 39.18 19.62
C ASP A 236 -17.23 40.65 19.68
N GLY A 237 -16.93 41.43 18.63
CA GLY A 237 -17.26 42.85 18.50
C GLY A 237 -16.29 43.77 19.24
N THR A 238 -15.29 43.23 19.95
CA THR A 238 -14.30 44.07 20.63
C THR A 238 -13.29 44.65 19.64
N ARG A 239 -12.84 45.89 19.91
CA ARG A 239 -11.88 46.60 19.06
C ARG A 239 -10.55 46.81 19.78
N ARG A 240 -9.46 46.83 19.02
CA ARG A 240 -8.12 47.19 19.50
C ARG A 240 -7.47 48.12 18.49
N LYS A 241 -6.82 49.18 18.99
CA LYS A 241 -5.89 49.94 18.16
C LYS A 241 -4.75 49.04 17.71
N ALA A 242 -4.39 49.13 16.45
CA ALA A 242 -3.29 48.42 15.85
C ALA A 242 -2.15 49.37 15.49
N ALA A 243 -0.92 48.92 15.71
CA ALA A 243 0.27 49.58 15.19
C ALA A 243 0.68 48.91 13.88
N LEU A 244 1.04 49.70 12.87
CA LEU A 244 1.66 49.18 11.65
C LEU A 244 3.10 48.75 11.97
N VAL A 245 3.40 47.46 11.76
CA VAL A 245 4.75 46.90 11.93
C VAL A 245 5.57 47.14 10.66
N GLY A 246 4.94 46.92 9.51
CA GLY A 246 5.51 47.15 8.19
C GLY A 246 4.48 46.85 7.12
N ALA A 247 4.68 47.41 5.94
CA ALA A 247 3.89 47.09 4.76
C ALA A 247 4.75 47.12 3.51
N ASP A 248 4.29 46.42 2.48
CA ASP A 248 4.91 46.35 1.17
C ASP A 248 3.85 46.47 0.07
N ALA A 249 3.98 47.52 -0.72
CA ALA A 249 3.04 47.85 -1.79
C ALA A 249 3.15 46.91 -3.01
N TYR A 250 4.36 46.40 -3.26
CA TYR A 250 4.64 45.54 -4.41
C TYR A 250 3.98 44.16 -4.31
N SER A 251 3.89 43.61 -3.10
CA SER A 251 3.16 42.38 -2.81
C SER A 251 1.73 42.59 -2.30
N ASP A 252 1.35 43.83 -2.02
CA ASP A 252 0.10 44.21 -1.37
C ASP A 252 -0.09 43.54 0.00
N ILE A 253 0.93 43.55 0.85
CA ILE A 253 0.91 42.90 2.18
C ILE A 253 1.25 43.90 3.28
N ALA A 254 0.50 43.84 4.38
CA ALA A 254 0.82 44.56 5.60
C ALA A 254 0.76 43.66 6.83
N VAL A 255 1.59 44.00 7.82
CA VAL A 255 1.60 43.37 9.13
C VAL A 255 1.23 44.42 10.18
N LEU A 256 0.19 44.13 10.94
CA LEU A 256 -0.24 44.94 12.07
C LEU A 256 0.02 44.21 13.39
N MET A 257 0.16 44.97 14.46
CA MET A 257 0.30 44.44 15.82
C MET A 257 -0.79 45.01 16.72
N VAL A 258 -1.45 44.14 17.49
CA VAL A 258 -2.40 44.51 18.54
C VAL A 258 -1.88 44.12 19.91
N SER A 259 -2.42 44.73 20.97
CA SER A 259 -2.01 44.43 22.35
C SER A 259 -2.40 43.01 22.79
N ASN A 260 -3.60 42.55 22.43
CA ASN A 260 -4.11 41.22 22.73
C ASN A 260 -5.18 40.76 21.74
N THR A 261 -5.34 39.45 21.59
CA THR A 261 -6.47 38.81 20.91
C THR A 261 -7.43 38.16 21.91
N PRO A 262 -8.71 37.96 21.56
CA PRO A 262 -9.60 37.07 22.31
C PRO A 262 -9.04 35.63 22.37
N SER A 263 -9.31 34.91 23.46
CA SER A 263 -8.75 33.56 23.70
C SER A 263 -9.08 32.53 22.61
N ASP A 264 -10.24 32.68 21.97
CA ASP A 264 -10.70 31.77 20.92
C ASP A 264 -10.19 32.15 19.53
N ALA A 265 -9.64 33.36 19.35
CA ALA A 265 -9.06 33.84 18.10
C ALA A 265 -7.62 33.32 17.96
N LYS A 266 -7.50 32.04 17.63
CA LYS A 266 -6.21 31.34 17.51
C LYS A 266 -5.48 31.74 16.23
N PRO A 267 -4.16 31.93 16.25
CA PRO A 267 -3.42 32.21 15.03
C PRO A 267 -3.60 31.14 13.96
N LEU A 268 -3.80 31.60 12.72
CA LEU A 268 -3.91 30.73 11.55
C LEU A 268 -2.52 30.36 11.01
N GLN A 269 -2.42 29.15 10.47
CA GLN A 269 -1.19 28.64 9.88
C GLN A 269 -1.16 28.91 8.38
N LEU A 270 -0.03 29.41 7.88
CA LEU A 270 0.22 29.48 6.45
C LEU A 270 0.51 28.08 5.92
N GLY A 271 -0.15 27.73 4.81
CA GLY A 271 0.09 26.51 4.05
C GLY A 271 1.26 26.67 3.07
N ASP A 272 1.27 25.81 2.06
CA ASP A 272 2.26 25.82 0.97
C ASP A 272 1.55 26.03 -0.36
N SER A 273 1.65 27.24 -0.91
CA SER A 273 0.97 27.59 -2.16
C SER A 273 1.57 26.93 -3.39
N SER A 274 2.79 26.38 -3.31
CA SER A 274 3.41 25.62 -4.42
C SER A 274 2.72 24.28 -4.69
N LYS A 275 1.92 23.79 -3.74
CA LYS A 275 1.10 22.58 -3.86
C LYS A 275 -0.32 22.84 -4.37
N LEU A 276 -0.59 24.04 -4.87
CA LEU A 276 -1.86 24.38 -5.49
C LEU A 276 -1.87 23.94 -6.96
N TRP A 277 -3.06 23.62 -7.47
CA TRP A 277 -3.28 23.33 -8.88
C TRP A 277 -4.64 23.90 -9.31
N ILE A 278 -4.78 24.17 -10.61
CA ILE A 278 -6.03 24.66 -11.21
C ILE A 278 -7.15 23.64 -10.95
N GLY A 279 -8.31 24.12 -10.49
CA GLY A 279 -9.46 23.29 -10.12
C GLY A 279 -9.43 22.77 -8.68
N LYS A 280 -8.40 23.10 -7.87
CA LYS A 280 -8.39 22.80 -6.44
C LYS A 280 -9.42 23.68 -5.71
N GLN A 281 -10.26 23.05 -4.88
CA GLN A 281 -11.26 23.77 -4.10
C GLN A 281 -10.60 24.56 -2.97
N VAL A 282 -11.08 25.78 -2.77
CA VAL A 282 -10.60 26.74 -1.78
C VAL A 282 -11.78 27.43 -1.09
N VAL A 283 -11.49 28.03 0.06
CA VAL A 283 -12.46 28.73 0.89
C VAL A 283 -11.89 30.09 1.28
N ALA A 284 -12.62 31.17 1.04
CA ALA A 284 -12.29 32.47 1.58
C ALA A 284 -13.21 32.80 2.75
N ILE A 285 -12.65 33.41 3.78
CA ILE A 285 -13.40 33.98 4.89
C ILE A 285 -13.00 35.45 5.00
N GLY A 286 -13.98 36.34 4.98
CA GLY A 286 -13.75 37.78 5.06
C GLY A 286 -14.95 38.51 5.63
N ASN A 287 -14.91 39.83 5.62
CA ASN A 287 -15.93 40.69 6.20
C ASN A 287 -16.50 41.67 5.16
N PRO A 288 -17.14 41.16 4.08
CA PRO A 288 -17.66 41.99 3.01
C PRO A 288 -18.71 42.94 3.57
N LEU A 289 -18.59 44.25 3.25
CA LEU A 289 -19.48 45.29 3.75
C LEU A 289 -19.63 45.34 5.29
N GLY A 290 -18.70 44.73 6.03
CA GLY A 290 -18.71 44.68 7.50
C GLY A 290 -19.56 43.56 8.08
N LEU A 291 -20.05 42.64 7.22
CA LEU A 291 -20.73 41.43 7.63
C LEU A 291 -19.67 40.41 8.10
N THR A 292 -19.46 40.36 9.41
CA THR A 292 -18.37 39.61 10.03
C THR A 292 -18.41 38.13 9.69
N GLY A 293 -17.28 37.60 9.20
CA GLY A 293 -17.08 36.17 8.95
C GLY A 293 -17.97 35.60 7.84
N SER A 294 -18.07 36.25 6.68
CA SER A 294 -18.74 35.67 5.52
C SER A 294 -17.86 34.63 4.85
N LEU A 295 -18.42 33.45 4.57
CA LEU A 295 -17.76 32.37 3.82
C LEU A 295 -18.09 32.45 2.33
N SER A 296 -17.08 32.23 1.49
CA SER A 296 -17.24 31.92 0.06
C SER A 296 -16.34 30.74 -0.31
N SER A 297 -16.81 29.86 -1.19
CA SER A 297 -16.03 28.71 -1.66
C SER A 297 -16.18 28.54 -3.17
N GLY A 298 -15.14 27.97 -3.77
CA GLY A 298 -14.98 27.76 -5.21
C GLY A 298 -13.61 27.14 -5.45
N TYR A 299 -12.99 27.44 -6.57
CA TYR A 299 -11.83 26.80 -7.11
C TYR A 299 -10.78 27.81 -7.59
N ILE A 300 -9.55 27.32 -7.68
CA ILE A 300 -8.45 28.04 -8.33
C ILE A 300 -8.64 27.99 -9.84
N SER A 301 -8.78 29.15 -10.48
CA SER A 301 -8.93 29.27 -11.93
C SER A 301 -7.59 29.35 -12.66
N GLN A 302 -6.58 29.97 -12.05
CA GLN A 302 -5.23 30.09 -12.58
C GLN A 302 -4.22 30.35 -11.45
N ILE A 303 -2.97 29.96 -11.65
CA ILE A 303 -1.84 30.26 -10.76
C ILE A 303 -0.82 31.15 -11.47
N ASN A 304 0.04 31.80 -10.69
CA ASN A 304 1.15 32.63 -11.17
C ASN A 304 0.75 33.82 -12.05
N ARG A 305 -0.49 34.32 -11.92
CA ARG A 305 -1.00 35.38 -12.78
C ARG A 305 -0.38 36.73 -12.43
N LEU A 306 0.17 37.45 -13.40
CA LEU A 306 0.52 38.86 -13.21
C LEU A 306 -0.70 39.75 -13.45
N LEU A 307 -0.86 40.76 -12.59
CA LEU A 307 -1.92 41.76 -12.73
C LEU A 307 -1.34 43.06 -13.29
N ASP A 308 -2.04 43.68 -14.23
CA ASP A 308 -1.76 45.05 -14.66
C ASP A 308 -2.43 46.04 -13.69
N LEU A 309 -2.02 45.96 -12.41
CA LEU A 309 -2.54 46.78 -11.32
C LEU A 309 -1.37 47.38 -10.52
N PRO A 310 -0.83 48.54 -10.94
CA PRO A 310 0.23 49.20 -10.20
C PRO A 310 -0.21 49.56 -8.76
N PRO A 311 0.67 49.44 -7.76
CA PRO A 311 2.07 49.04 -7.85
C PRO A 311 2.33 47.54 -7.73
N ILE A 312 1.30 46.68 -7.68
CA ILE A 312 1.47 45.24 -7.46
C ILE A 312 2.29 44.61 -8.59
N ILE A 313 3.35 43.89 -8.25
CA ILE A 313 4.23 43.20 -9.21
C ILE A 313 4.36 41.70 -8.96
N VAL A 314 3.89 41.21 -7.81
CA VAL A 314 3.95 39.80 -7.47
C VAL A 314 2.89 39.02 -8.25
N PRO A 315 3.15 37.75 -8.58
CA PRO A 315 2.15 36.90 -9.17
C PRO A 315 1.09 36.50 -8.14
N VAL A 316 -0.15 36.31 -8.62
CA VAL A 316 -1.32 36.00 -7.81
C VAL A 316 -2.00 34.71 -8.25
N ILE A 317 -2.82 34.18 -7.35
CA ILE A 317 -3.76 33.09 -7.61
C ILE A 317 -5.05 33.71 -8.12
N GLN A 318 -5.57 33.26 -9.26
CA GLN A 318 -6.90 33.65 -9.74
C GLN A 318 -7.95 32.66 -9.22
N LEU A 319 -9.11 33.19 -8.83
CA LEU A 319 -10.14 32.45 -8.13
C LEU A 319 -11.51 32.65 -8.80
N ASP A 320 -12.36 31.63 -8.77
CA ASP A 320 -13.76 31.70 -9.21
C ASP A 320 -14.76 31.89 -8.03
N ILE A 321 -14.26 32.37 -6.89
CA ILE A 321 -15.09 32.68 -5.72
C ILE A 321 -15.67 34.09 -5.81
N THR A 322 -16.77 34.35 -5.10
CA THR A 322 -17.26 35.72 -4.92
C THR A 322 -16.45 36.43 -3.84
N ILE A 323 -15.72 37.49 -4.19
CA ILE A 323 -15.05 38.38 -3.24
C ILE A 323 -15.63 39.78 -3.40
N ALA A 324 -16.37 40.24 -2.39
CA ALA A 324 -16.97 41.56 -2.37
C ALA A 324 -16.07 42.59 -1.65
N PRO A 325 -16.25 43.90 -1.89
CA PRO A 325 -15.55 44.94 -1.15
C PRO A 325 -15.64 44.74 0.37
N GLY A 326 -14.50 44.87 1.05
CA GLY A 326 -14.34 44.58 2.48
C GLY A 326 -13.75 43.20 2.79
N SER A 327 -13.70 42.27 1.82
CA SER A 327 -13.02 40.99 1.98
C SER A 327 -11.51 41.03 1.70
N SER A 328 -10.98 42.13 1.12
CA SER A 328 -9.53 42.31 0.92
C SER A 328 -8.76 42.12 2.23
N GLY A 329 -7.66 41.37 2.20
CA GLY A 329 -6.83 41.04 3.35
C GLY A 329 -7.29 39.80 4.12
N GLY A 330 -8.45 39.22 3.77
CA GLY A 330 -8.94 37.97 4.36
C GLY A 330 -8.11 36.74 3.94
N PRO A 331 -8.12 35.67 4.74
CA PRO A 331 -7.44 34.43 4.38
C PRO A 331 -8.18 33.62 3.31
N LEU A 332 -7.43 33.08 2.36
CA LEU A 332 -7.83 31.99 1.46
C LEU A 332 -7.27 30.67 2.00
N PHE A 333 -8.12 29.67 2.19
CA PHE A 333 -7.77 28.37 2.76
C PHE A 333 -7.84 27.23 1.73
N ASP A 334 -7.00 26.22 1.95
CA ASP A 334 -7.28 24.86 1.46
C ASP A 334 -8.31 24.15 2.36
N LEU A 335 -8.83 23.01 1.93
CA LEU A 335 -9.80 22.24 2.72
C LEU A 335 -9.19 21.57 3.97
N SER A 336 -7.88 21.63 4.14
CA SER A 336 -7.18 21.19 5.35
C SER A 336 -7.13 22.30 6.42
N GLY A 337 -7.62 23.51 6.10
CA GLY A 337 -7.66 24.65 7.03
C GLY A 337 -6.37 25.47 7.08
N ASN A 338 -5.45 25.29 6.14
CA ASN A 338 -4.24 26.11 6.05
C ASN A 338 -4.47 27.30 5.12
N VAL A 339 -3.95 28.48 5.48
CA VAL A 339 -4.04 29.68 4.66
C VAL A 339 -3.06 29.58 3.49
N VAL A 340 -3.58 29.42 2.28
CA VAL A 340 -2.83 29.30 1.04
C VAL A 340 -2.69 30.62 0.28
N GLY A 341 -3.35 31.69 0.74
CA GLY A 341 -3.13 33.05 0.26
C GLY A 341 -3.92 34.12 1.02
N ILE A 342 -3.71 35.39 0.64
CA ILE A 342 -4.47 36.55 1.15
C ILE A 342 -5.31 37.12 0.01
N THR A 343 -6.64 37.15 0.18
CA THR A 343 -7.56 37.59 -0.87
C THR A 343 -7.47 39.08 -1.11
N ASN A 344 -7.42 39.48 -2.38
CA ASN A 344 -7.56 40.86 -2.82
C ASN A 344 -8.94 41.01 -3.50
N ALA A 345 -9.81 41.83 -2.91
CA ALA A 345 -11.17 42.08 -3.39
C ALA A 345 -11.22 43.31 -4.31
N GLY A 346 -12.13 43.29 -5.29
CA GLY A 346 -12.55 44.51 -5.97
C GLY A 346 -11.68 44.94 -7.15
N THR A 347 -11.03 44.00 -7.85
CA THR A 347 -10.47 44.36 -9.16
C THR A 347 -11.63 44.71 -10.11
N SER A 348 -11.51 45.84 -10.81
CA SER A 348 -12.54 46.36 -11.73
C SER A 348 -12.80 45.46 -12.95
N VAL A 349 -12.04 44.38 -13.09
CA VAL A 349 -12.07 43.43 -14.21
C VAL A 349 -12.98 42.23 -13.95
N GLY A 350 -13.67 42.16 -12.80
CA GLY A 350 -14.62 41.09 -12.49
C GLY A 350 -13.96 39.73 -12.17
N LEU A 351 -12.66 39.76 -11.83
CA LEU A 351 -11.89 38.59 -11.39
C LEU A 351 -11.45 38.77 -9.94
N ASN A 352 -11.23 37.64 -9.26
CA ASN A 352 -10.86 37.61 -7.85
C ASN A 352 -9.48 36.96 -7.71
N PHE A 353 -8.66 37.53 -6.84
CA PHE A 353 -7.27 37.10 -6.71
C PHE A 353 -6.85 36.91 -5.26
N ALA A 354 -5.77 36.17 -5.05
CA ALA A 354 -5.09 36.10 -3.77
C ALA A 354 -3.56 36.09 -3.93
N VAL A 355 -2.87 36.77 -3.02
CA VAL A 355 -1.40 36.72 -2.93
C VAL A 355 -1.01 35.36 -2.33
N PRO A 356 -0.16 34.55 -3.00
CA PRO A 356 0.22 33.21 -2.55
C PRO A 356 0.87 33.18 -1.17
N SER A 357 0.53 32.18 -0.34
CA SER A 357 1.06 32.04 1.03
C SER A 357 2.59 31.97 1.12
N ASN A 358 3.30 31.45 0.10
CA ASN A 358 4.76 31.41 0.09
C ASN A 358 5.37 32.81 -0.04
N ILE A 359 4.79 33.68 -0.89
CA ILE A 359 5.15 35.10 -0.99
C ILE A 359 4.81 35.79 0.33
N VAL A 360 3.61 35.56 0.86
CA VAL A 360 3.16 36.13 2.14
C VAL A 360 4.13 35.81 3.26
N LYS A 361 4.57 34.55 3.36
CA LYS A 361 5.52 34.10 4.39
C LYS A 361 6.84 34.86 4.29
N ARG A 362 7.39 35.03 3.09
CA ARG A 362 8.66 35.75 2.87
C ARG A 362 8.53 37.22 3.25
N VAL A 363 7.50 37.88 2.73
CA VAL A 363 7.26 39.32 2.96
C VAL A 363 6.97 39.58 4.42
N ALA A 364 5.99 38.88 5.02
CA ALA A 364 5.60 39.07 6.41
C ALA A 364 6.78 38.84 7.38
N THR A 365 7.62 37.83 7.13
CA THR A 365 8.83 37.59 7.93
C THR A 365 9.76 38.79 7.89
N SER A 366 10.06 39.34 6.70
CA SER A 366 10.92 40.52 6.57
C SER A 366 10.29 41.78 7.15
N LEU A 367 8.98 41.99 6.98
CA LEU A 367 8.26 43.13 7.57
C LEU A 367 8.33 43.07 9.10
N ILE A 368 8.19 41.89 9.70
CA ILE A 368 8.30 41.72 11.16
C ILE A 368 9.74 41.96 11.65
N GLU A 369 10.75 41.49 10.91
CA GLU A 369 12.15 41.59 11.33
C GLU A 369 12.79 42.96 11.06
N LYS A 370 12.42 43.59 9.94
CA LYS A 370 13.12 44.77 9.38
C LYS A 370 12.22 45.97 9.17
N GLY A 371 10.89 45.80 9.16
CA GLY A 371 9.91 46.83 8.82
C GLY A 371 9.72 47.07 7.32
N TYR A 372 10.50 46.39 6.46
CA TYR A 372 10.41 46.50 5.00
C TYR A 372 10.78 45.17 4.31
N TYR A 373 10.40 45.02 3.05
CA TYR A 373 10.80 43.91 2.19
C TYR A 373 11.51 44.44 0.94
N LEU A 374 12.55 43.74 0.49
CA LEU A 374 13.33 44.13 -0.68
C LEU A 374 13.09 43.13 -1.81
N HIS A 375 12.32 43.54 -2.81
CA HIS A 375 12.06 42.73 -4.00
C HIS A 375 13.33 42.60 -4.84
N PRO A 376 13.67 41.39 -5.33
CA PRO A 376 14.80 41.19 -6.23
C PRO A 376 14.64 41.99 -7.54
N PHE A 377 15.75 42.53 -8.05
CA PHE A 377 15.79 43.31 -9.28
C PHE A 377 16.97 42.91 -10.15
N VAL A 378 16.68 42.57 -11.41
CA VAL A 378 17.69 42.15 -12.40
C VAL A 378 17.98 43.25 -13.43
N GLY A 379 16.94 43.97 -13.88
CA GLY A 379 17.07 45.18 -14.70
C GLY A 379 17.11 44.98 -16.21
N PHE A 380 16.11 44.31 -16.76
CA PHE A 380 15.90 44.20 -18.21
C PHE A 380 14.41 44.36 -18.56
N GLN A 381 14.13 44.56 -19.85
CA GLN A 381 12.80 44.50 -20.44
C GLN A 381 12.82 43.41 -21.51
N ALA A 382 11.72 42.69 -21.64
CA ALA A 382 11.59 41.61 -22.61
C ALA A 382 10.20 41.57 -23.24
N TYR A 383 10.06 40.77 -24.30
CA TYR A 383 8.78 40.31 -24.82
C TYR A 383 8.70 38.79 -24.68
N GLU A 384 7.51 38.28 -24.36
CA GLU A 384 7.24 36.85 -24.42
C GLU A 384 7.17 36.41 -25.87
N LEU A 385 7.97 35.42 -26.24
CA LEU A 385 7.96 34.88 -27.59
C LEU A 385 6.88 33.81 -27.75
N ASN A 386 6.02 34.06 -28.72
CA ASN A 386 5.10 33.11 -29.33
C ASN A 386 5.02 33.43 -30.83
N PRO A 387 4.43 32.55 -31.67
CA PRO A 387 4.37 32.76 -33.11
C PRO A 387 3.72 34.11 -33.49
N GLU A 388 2.74 34.59 -32.73
CA GLU A 388 2.06 35.86 -32.96
C GLU A 388 2.98 37.05 -32.68
N THR A 389 3.73 37.02 -31.59
CA THR A 389 4.66 38.07 -31.16
C THR A 389 5.88 38.12 -32.06
N ILE A 390 6.40 36.97 -32.47
CA ILE A 390 7.49 36.87 -33.45
C ILE A 390 7.08 37.52 -34.78
N ARG A 391 5.88 37.20 -35.29
CA ARG A 391 5.36 37.80 -36.53
C ARG A 391 5.08 39.29 -36.38
N SER A 392 4.41 39.70 -35.32
CA SER A 392 4.00 41.10 -35.14
C SER A 392 5.16 42.06 -34.88
N LEU A 393 6.22 41.60 -34.21
CA LEU A 393 7.43 42.37 -33.96
C LEU A 393 8.51 42.21 -35.05
N ASN A 394 8.24 41.41 -36.10
CA ASN A 394 9.22 41.00 -37.11
C ASN A 394 10.55 40.55 -36.47
N VAL A 395 10.49 39.62 -35.51
CA VAL A 395 11.70 39.11 -34.87
C VAL A 395 12.42 38.19 -35.87
N LEU A 396 13.62 38.61 -36.27
CA LEU A 396 14.44 37.94 -37.27
C LEU A 396 15.33 36.88 -36.61
N ASN A 397 16.08 36.13 -37.42
CA ASN A 397 17.17 35.22 -37.01
C ASN A 397 16.84 34.15 -35.95
N ILE A 398 15.56 33.85 -35.75
CA ILE A 398 15.05 32.80 -34.88
C ILE A 398 14.00 31.96 -35.60
N GLU A 399 13.74 30.78 -35.07
CA GLU A 399 12.67 29.92 -35.59
C GLU A 399 11.28 30.51 -35.34
N PRO A 400 10.30 30.32 -36.24
CA PRO A 400 8.94 30.87 -36.09
C PRO A 400 8.18 30.43 -34.83
N PHE A 401 8.65 29.35 -34.18
CA PHE A 401 8.06 28.75 -32.98
C PHE A 401 8.97 28.90 -31.74
N GLN A 402 9.97 29.78 -31.78
CA GLN A 402 10.82 30.06 -30.63
C GLN A 402 9.97 30.56 -29.45
N THR A 403 10.29 30.08 -28.24
CA THR A 403 9.66 30.48 -26.97
C THR A 403 10.70 31.08 -26.02
N GLY A 404 10.24 31.66 -24.92
CA GLY A 404 11.09 32.32 -23.92
C GLY A 404 10.95 33.84 -23.93
N LEU A 405 11.76 34.51 -23.11
CA LEU A 405 11.70 35.96 -22.96
C LEU A 405 12.77 36.64 -23.82
N LEU A 406 12.38 37.22 -24.95
CA LEU A 406 13.28 38.01 -25.79
C LEU A 406 13.63 39.31 -25.08
N ILE A 407 14.89 39.45 -24.67
CA ILE A 407 15.36 40.69 -24.06
C ILE A 407 15.42 41.77 -25.13
N ILE A 408 14.71 42.88 -24.92
CA ILE A 408 14.68 44.02 -25.83
C ILE A 408 15.54 45.19 -25.34
N ASN A 409 15.68 45.32 -24.02
CA ASN A 409 16.45 46.39 -23.42
C ASN A 409 17.07 45.92 -22.10
N VAL A 410 18.28 46.38 -21.84
CA VAL A 410 19.01 46.10 -20.59
C VAL A 410 19.29 47.43 -19.93
N ILE A 411 18.83 47.58 -18.69
CA ILE A 411 18.94 48.85 -17.97
C ILE A 411 20.44 49.09 -17.67
N PRO A 412 20.99 50.28 -18.00
CA PRO A 412 22.38 50.61 -17.65
C PRO A 412 22.64 50.45 -16.15
N ASP A 413 23.86 50.06 -15.78
CA ASP A 413 24.29 49.87 -14.39
C ASP A 413 23.45 48.85 -13.57
N SER A 414 22.62 48.04 -14.23
CA SER A 414 21.86 46.97 -13.60
C SER A 414 22.68 45.68 -13.44
N PRO A 415 22.22 44.72 -12.59
CA PRO A 415 22.74 43.36 -12.60
C PRO A 415 22.79 42.72 -13.98
N ALA A 416 21.74 42.92 -14.79
CA ALA A 416 21.68 42.39 -16.14
C ALA A 416 22.83 42.91 -17.02
N ALA A 417 23.09 44.22 -16.96
CA ALA A 417 24.19 44.84 -17.68
C ALA A 417 25.56 44.31 -17.23
N ARG A 418 25.78 44.18 -15.91
CA ARG A 418 27.03 43.63 -15.35
C ARG A 418 27.26 42.18 -15.75
N ALA A 419 26.20 41.38 -15.84
CA ALA A 419 26.27 39.99 -16.31
C ALA A 419 26.41 39.87 -17.84
N GLY A 420 26.36 40.98 -18.57
CA GLY A 420 26.55 41.02 -20.02
C GLY A 420 25.34 40.53 -20.82
N LEU A 421 24.13 40.67 -20.28
CA LEU A 421 22.89 40.45 -21.05
C LEU A 421 22.78 41.44 -22.20
N ARG A 422 22.17 41.00 -23.31
CA ARG A 422 22.13 41.71 -24.58
C ARG A 422 20.70 41.83 -25.09
N GLY A 423 20.19 43.05 -25.12
CA GLY A 423 18.92 43.36 -25.78
C GLY A 423 19.00 43.17 -27.29
N GLY A 424 17.86 42.83 -27.91
CA GLY A 424 17.70 42.74 -29.36
C GLY A 424 18.06 44.05 -30.06
N VAL A 425 18.53 43.94 -31.31
CA VAL A 425 18.90 45.11 -32.12
C VAL A 425 17.70 45.56 -32.93
N VAL A 426 17.28 46.81 -32.75
CA VAL A 426 16.25 47.42 -33.59
C VAL A 426 16.77 47.53 -35.03
N THR A 427 16.03 47.01 -35.98
CA THR A 427 16.35 46.98 -37.40
C THR A 427 15.08 47.16 -38.24
N GLN A 428 15.17 46.90 -39.55
CA GLN A 428 14.03 46.90 -40.46
C GLN A 428 14.03 45.63 -41.33
N THR A 429 12.84 45.19 -41.71
CA THR A 429 12.64 44.19 -42.78
C THR A 429 13.01 44.77 -44.15
N PRO A 430 13.16 43.94 -45.20
CA PRO A 430 13.46 44.41 -46.55
C PRO A 430 12.45 45.42 -47.13
N ASP A 431 11.19 45.40 -46.66
CA ASP A 431 10.14 46.34 -47.06
C ASP A 431 10.10 47.63 -46.21
N GLY A 432 11.02 47.79 -45.25
CA GLY A 432 11.15 48.97 -44.39
C GLY A 432 10.37 48.93 -43.08
N SER A 433 9.66 47.84 -42.78
CA SER A 433 8.90 47.72 -41.51
C SER A 433 9.84 47.55 -40.30
N PRO A 434 9.51 48.11 -39.12
CA PRO A 434 10.31 47.92 -37.91
C PRO A 434 10.46 46.44 -37.54
N ALA A 435 11.65 46.06 -37.09
CA ALA A 435 12.01 44.67 -36.76
C ALA A 435 13.02 44.60 -35.61
N TYR A 436 13.17 43.41 -35.04
CA TYR A 436 14.19 43.10 -34.03
C TYR A 436 15.08 41.96 -34.50
N LEU A 437 16.40 42.13 -34.40
CA LEU A 437 17.36 41.03 -34.47
C LEU A 437 17.55 40.48 -33.05
N ALA A 438 17.14 39.24 -32.81
CA ALA A 438 17.23 38.63 -31.48
C ALA A 438 18.69 38.41 -31.06
N ARG A 439 19.02 38.77 -29.81
CA ARG A 439 20.32 38.52 -29.19
C ARG A 439 20.20 37.50 -28.06
N ASP A 440 19.73 37.93 -26.89
CA ASP A 440 19.48 37.03 -25.77
C ASP A 440 17.98 36.76 -25.62
N ILE A 441 17.63 35.48 -25.49
CA ILE A 441 16.29 35.01 -25.11
C ILE A 441 16.46 34.16 -23.85
N ILE A 442 15.80 34.53 -22.76
CA ILE A 442 15.81 33.73 -21.53
C ILE A 442 14.94 32.50 -21.76
N LEU A 443 15.51 31.32 -21.51
CA LEU A 443 14.83 30.03 -21.60
C LEU A 443 14.54 29.42 -20.23
N ALA A 444 15.41 29.68 -19.25
CA ALA A 444 15.26 29.21 -17.88
C ALA A 444 16.04 30.07 -16.87
N VAL A 445 15.60 30.05 -15.61
CA VAL A 445 16.31 30.54 -14.44
C VAL A 445 16.54 29.39 -13.45
N ASP A 446 17.79 29.12 -13.08
CA ASP A 446 18.20 28.01 -12.21
C ASP A 446 17.52 26.69 -12.61
N ASP A 447 17.62 26.35 -13.91
CA ASP A 447 17.02 25.19 -14.56
C ASP A 447 15.48 25.13 -14.56
N HIS A 448 14.78 26.16 -14.08
CA HIS A 448 13.33 26.28 -14.16
C HIS A 448 12.95 26.90 -15.52
N PRO A 449 12.22 26.19 -16.40
CA PRO A 449 11.76 26.73 -17.67
C PRO A 449 11.02 28.06 -17.46
N THR A 450 11.38 29.07 -18.24
CA THR A 450 10.82 30.42 -18.13
C THR A 450 10.37 30.88 -19.50
N LEU A 451 9.09 30.67 -19.80
CA LEU A 451 8.51 30.96 -21.11
C LEU A 451 7.72 32.27 -21.10
N THR A 452 7.13 32.61 -19.96
CA THR A 452 6.32 33.83 -19.75
C THR A 452 6.91 34.70 -18.63
N PHE A 453 6.46 35.95 -18.56
CA PHE A 453 6.75 36.83 -17.44
C PHE A 453 6.11 36.33 -16.15
N GLU A 454 5.02 35.59 -16.25
CA GLU A 454 4.36 34.92 -15.13
C GLU A 454 5.29 33.84 -14.53
N ASP A 455 5.94 33.02 -15.36
CA ASP A 455 6.96 32.06 -14.91
C ASP A 455 8.15 32.77 -14.24
N TRP A 456 8.65 33.83 -14.88
CA TRP A 456 9.76 34.63 -14.37
C TRP A 456 9.42 35.24 -13.01
N SER A 457 8.27 35.91 -12.91
CA SER A 457 7.85 36.60 -11.69
C SER A 457 7.61 35.61 -10.55
N ALA A 458 6.98 34.46 -10.84
CA ALA A 458 6.76 33.40 -9.85
C ALA A 458 8.07 32.89 -9.27
N TYR A 459 9.05 32.60 -10.11
CA TYR A 459 10.35 32.14 -9.63
C TYR A 459 11.09 33.24 -8.85
N ILE A 460 11.20 34.43 -9.43
CA ILE A 460 11.96 35.53 -8.84
C ILE A 460 11.38 35.95 -7.48
N GLU A 461 10.06 36.11 -7.36
CA GLU A 461 9.42 36.57 -6.13
C GLU A 461 9.34 35.48 -5.04
N GLU A 462 9.20 34.20 -5.42
CA GLU A 462 9.11 33.11 -4.46
C GLU A 462 10.47 32.52 -4.04
N GLN A 463 11.49 32.55 -4.91
CA GLN A 463 12.73 31.79 -4.70
C GLN A 463 14.00 32.65 -4.59
N VAL A 464 13.97 33.91 -5.03
CA VAL A 464 15.19 34.72 -5.15
C VAL A 464 15.19 35.88 -4.17
N SER A 465 16.25 36.01 -3.38
CA SER A 465 16.50 37.20 -2.55
C SER A 465 17.50 38.14 -3.24
N PRO A 466 17.51 39.44 -2.92
CA PRO A 466 18.62 40.31 -3.31
C PRO A 466 19.97 39.71 -2.93
N ASP A 467 20.97 39.90 -3.78
CA ASP A 467 22.34 39.39 -3.65
C ASP A 467 22.50 37.85 -3.74
N GLN A 468 21.41 37.11 -3.98
CA GLN A 468 21.47 35.67 -4.28
C GLN A 468 21.77 35.45 -5.77
N PRO A 469 22.91 34.85 -6.14
CA PRO A 469 23.20 34.58 -7.55
C PRO A 469 22.19 33.58 -8.13
N ILE A 470 21.74 33.86 -9.36
CA ILE A 470 20.89 33.00 -10.19
C ILE A 470 21.59 32.71 -11.51
N THR A 471 21.31 31.55 -12.09
CA THR A 471 21.84 31.13 -13.39
C THR A 471 20.76 31.28 -14.46
N LEU A 472 21.00 32.09 -15.49
CA LEU A 472 20.12 32.20 -16.64
C LEU A 472 20.62 31.30 -17.77
N THR A 473 19.75 30.42 -18.26
CA THR A 473 19.97 29.70 -19.52
C THR A 473 19.38 30.53 -20.65
N LEU A 474 20.22 30.91 -21.60
CA LEU A 474 19.89 31.81 -22.69
C LEU A 474 20.06 31.11 -24.02
N TRP A 475 19.17 31.39 -24.97
CA TRP A 475 19.55 31.36 -26.38
C TRP A 475 20.24 32.69 -26.70
N ARG A 476 21.51 32.62 -27.11
CA ARG A 476 22.36 33.76 -27.45
C ARG A 476 22.81 33.65 -28.89
N SER A 477 22.13 34.35 -29.80
CA SER A 477 22.50 34.43 -31.23
C SER A 477 22.73 33.06 -31.90
N GLY A 478 21.91 32.06 -31.56
CA GLY A 478 21.97 30.72 -32.14
C GLY A 478 22.53 29.63 -31.21
N GLU A 479 23.21 30.01 -30.12
CA GLU A 479 23.83 29.07 -29.18
C GLU A 479 23.14 29.11 -27.82
N ILE A 480 23.07 27.97 -27.14
CA ILE A 480 22.60 27.92 -25.75
C ILE A 480 23.79 28.17 -24.84
N VAL A 481 23.67 29.17 -23.96
CA VAL A 481 24.70 29.54 -22.99
C VAL A 481 24.08 29.74 -21.62
N SER A 482 24.88 29.54 -20.56
CA SER A 482 24.49 29.86 -19.19
C SER A 482 25.29 31.04 -18.68
N ILE A 483 24.63 31.99 -18.03
CA ILE A 483 25.30 33.13 -17.38
C ILE A 483 24.82 33.25 -15.93
N VAL A 484 25.69 33.69 -15.04
CA VAL A 484 25.32 33.99 -13.66
C VAL A 484 24.98 35.47 -13.54
N VAL A 485 23.85 35.77 -12.90
CA VAL A 485 23.42 37.12 -12.58
C VAL A 485 23.20 37.20 -11.08
N THR A 486 23.68 38.27 -10.44
CA THR A 486 23.42 38.53 -9.01
C THR A 486 22.42 39.69 -8.91
N PRO A 487 21.13 39.42 -8.70
CA PRO A 487 20.10 40.45 -8.55
C PRO A 487 20.44 41.38 -7.39
N THR A 488 20.04 42.64 -7.52
CA THR A 488 20.01 43.58 -6.40
C THR A 488 18.57 43.70 -5.92
N PHE A 489 18.19 44.82 -5.29
CA PHE A 489 16.83 45.10 -4.89
C PHE A 489 16.19 46.21 -5.73
N ARG A 490 14.87 46.10 -5.91
CA ARG A 490 14.03 47.19 -6.40
C ARG A 490 13.95 48.27 -5.32
N GLN A 491 13.99 49.54 -5.73
CA GLN A 491 13.76 50.64 -4.79
C GLN A 491 12.40 50.47 -4.12
N LEU A 492 12.31 50.79 -2.83
CA LEU A 492 11.05 50.78 -2.11
C LEU A 492 10.05 51.69 -2.82
N TYR A 493 8.79 51.26 -2.85
CA TYR A 493 7.73 52.06 -3.42
C TYR A 493 7.64 53.41 -2.69
N GLN A 494 7.60 54.50 -3.46
CA GLN A 494 7.37 55.85 -2.98
C GLN A 494 6.05 56.32 -3.60
N GLU A 495 5.10 56.72 -2.76
CA GLU A 495 3.79 57.26 -3.17
C GLU A 495 3.91 58.58 -3.96
#